data_AF-A0A6A4WD61-F1
#
_entry.id   AF-A0A6A4WD61-F1
#
_cell.length_a   1.000
_cell.length_b   1.000
_cell.length_c   1.000
_cell.angle_alpha   90.00
_cell.angle_beta   90.00
_cell.angle_gamma   90.00
#
_symmetry.space_group_name_H-M   'P 1'
#
loop_
_entity.id
_entity.type
_entity.pdbx_description
1 polymer ?
#
loop_
_entity_poly.entity_id
_entity_poly.type
_entity_poly.pdbx_seq_one_letter_code
_entity_poly.pdbx_strand_id
1 'polypeptide(L)'
;MRPTTPNRLVPIPGYQLVRRDRPDNRGYGGVAVAARESLELTTVERPGPPVAGSKLESLWVQLRAGSYRVMVCAAYRPPVQTQAQVSADLDELEEQIQHVLTRHSGPIVIAGDLNINIACDTTANTRLRQLLTTYTLQQHVNGPTYRSSGSTIDVICSTHRVTRAGILHCTYSPHNWTRALLPLPDYRAPFHR
;
A
#
# COMPACT_ATOMS: atom_id res chain seq x y z
N MET A 1 -9.75 10.04 -7.12
CA MET A 1 -10.22 10.83 -8.30
C MET A 1 -11.65 10.40 -8.62
N ARG A 2 -12.32 10.97 -9.63
CA ARG A 2 -13.64 10.46 -10.04
C ARG A 2 -13.45 9.20 -10.91
N PRO A 3 -14.24 8.12 -10.70
CA PRO A 3 -14.18 6.91 -11.53
C PRO A 3 -14.29 7.20 -13.03
N THR A 4 -15.06 8.22 -13.41
CA THR A 4 -15.29 8.63 -14.80
C THR A 4 -14.09 9.30 -15.48
N THR A 5 -13.05 9.70 -14.73
CA THR A 5 -11.84 10.32 -15.32
C THR A 5 -10.95 9.22 -15.92
N PRO A 6 -10.80 9.08 -17.24
CA PRO A 6 -9.98 8.01 -17.79
C PRO A 6 -8.50 8.13 -17.37
N ASN A 7 -7.80 7.00 -17.17
CA ASN A 7 -6.37 7.01 -16.78
C ASN A 7 -5.49 7.82 -17.75
N ARG A 8 -5.83 7.85 -19.04
CA ARG A 8 -5.13 8.65 -20.07
C ARG A 8 -5.14 10.17 -19.80
N LEU A 9 -6.03 10.66 -18.94
CA LEU A 9 -6.08 12.07 -18.54
C LEU A 9 -5.19 12.38 -17.33
N VAL A 10 -4.50 11.36 -16.79
CA VAL A 10 -3.54 11.48 -15.68
C VAL A 10 -2.23 10.80 -16.08
N PRO A 11 -1.55 11.29 -17.13
CA PRO A 11 -0.33 10.65 -17.61
C PRO A 11 0.80 10.81 -16.59
N ILE A 12 1.48 9.72 -16.29
CA ILE A 12 2.78 9.72 -15.60
C ILE A 12 3.78 9.19 -16.63
N PRO A 13 4.54 10.05 -17.33
CA PRO A 13 5.39 9.63 -18.44
C PRO A 13 6.34 8.47 -18.07
N GLY A 14 6.30 7.39 -18.86
CA GLY A 14 7.09 6.17 -18.63
C GLY A 14 6.51 5.22 -17.57
N TYR A 15 5.27 5.46 -17.13
CA TYR A 15 4.56 4.63 -16.16
C TYR A 15 3.13 4.32 -16.63
N GLN A 16 2.73 3.08 -16.41
CA GLN A 16 1.33 2.65 -16.46
C GLN A 16 0.67 2.85 -15.09
N LEU A 17 -0.60 3.23 -15.10
CA LEU A 17 -1.39 3.56 -13.91
C LEU A 17 -2.58 2.61 -13.78
N VAL A 18 -2.70 1.98 -12.61
CA VAL A 18 -3.90 1.25 -12.18
C VAL A 18 -4.42 1.92 -10.91
N ARG A 19 -5.74 2.07 -10.81
CA ARG A 19 -6.37 2.77 -9.69
C ARG A 19 -7.71 2.17 -9.31
N ARG A 20 -8.09 2.35 -8.05
CA ARG A 20 -9.41 2.06 -7.51
C ARG A 20 -9.93 3.34 -6.86
N ASP A 21 -10.81 4.03 -7.58
CA ASP A 21 -11.50 5.22 -7.08
C ASP A 21 -12.69 4.84 -6.20
N ARG A 22 -13.12 5.76 -5.32
CA ARG A 22 -14.36 5.58 -4.55
C ARG A 22 -15.59 5.66 -5.47
N PRO A 23 -16.58 4.77 -5.28
CA PRO A 23 -17.77 4.75 -6.11
C PRO A 23 -18.74 5.91 -5.84
N ASP A 24 -18.71 6.49 -4.64
CA ASP A 24 -19.70 7.46 -4.16
C ASP A 24 -19.44 8.91 -4.58
N ASN A 25 -18.37 9.18 -5.36
CA ASN A 25 -17.94 10.51 -5.80
C ASN A 25 -17.76 11.54 -4.65
N ARG A 26 -17.72 11.10 -3.37
CA ARG A 26 -17.60 11.98 -2.21
C ARG A 26 -16.16 12.05 -1.71
N GLY A 27 -15.62 13.27 -1.73
CA GLY A 27 -14.39 13.64 -1.03
C GLY A 27 -13.09 13.15 -1.65
N TYR A 28 -12.05 13.13 -0.80
CA TYR A 28 -10.69 12.68 -1.11
C TYR A 28 -10.51 11.22 -0.68
N GLY A 29 -9.94 10.40 -1.57
CA GLY A 29 -9.71 8.98 -1.38
C GLY A 29 -9.45 8.26 -2.70
N GLY A 30 -9.47 6.94 -2.65
CA GLY A 30 -9.00 6.05 -3.70
C GLY A 30 -7.52 5.75 -3.54
N VAL A 31 -7.13 4.61 -4.12
CA VAL A 31 -5.73 4.15 -4.14
C VAL A 31 -5.29 3.92 -5.57
N ALA A 32 -4.00 4.09 -5.83
CA ALA A 32 -3.42 3.89 -7.15
C ALA A 32 -2.02 3.30 -7.04
N VAL A 33 -1.65 2.53 -8.06
CA VAL A 33 -0.29 2.05 -8.29
C VAL A 33 0.16 2.51 -9.66
N ALA A 34 1.29 3.23 -9.69
CA ALA A 34 2.00 3.56 -10.91
C ALA A 34 3.25 2.67 -11.00
N ALA A 35 3.40 1.95 -12.11
CA ALA A 35 4.54 1.08 -12.38
C ALA A 35 5.22 1.49 -13.67
N ARG A 36 6.55 1.33 -13.76
CA ARG A 36 7.27 1.57 -15.02
C ARG A 36 6.68 0.71 -16.13
N GLU A 37 6.56 1.26 -17.34
CA GLU A 37 6.01 0.54 -18.51
C GLU A 37 6.81 -0.71 -18.89
N SER A 38 8.09 -0.76 -18.52
CA SER A 38 8.96 -1.93 -18.71
C SER A 38 8.67 -3.09 -17.75
N LEU A 39 7.84 -2.87 -16.72
CA LEU A 39 7.38 -3.91 -15.81
C LEU A 39 6.02 -4.40 -16.27
N GLU A 40 5.75 -5.68 -16.10
CA GLU A 40 4.38 -6.16 -16.25
C GLU A 40 3.59 -5.87 -14.96
N LEU A 41 2.37 -5.36 -15.12
CA LEU A 41 1.48 -4.98 -14.04
C LEU A 41 0.13 -5.66 -14.24
N THR A 42 -0.30 -6.44 -13.25
CA THR A 42 -1.60 -7.14 -13.31
C THR A 42 -2.38 -6.87 -12.04
N THR A 43 -3.64 -6.44 -12.16
CA THR A 43 -4.55 -6.30 -11.00
C THR A 43 -4.89 -7.65 -10.41
N VAL A 44 -4.98 -7.72 -9.09
CA VAL A 44 -5.40 -8.90 -8.34
C VAL A 44 -6.74 -8.61 -7.67
N GLU A 45 -7.68 -9.54 -7.81
CA GLU A 45 -9.00 -9.41 -7.21
C GLU A 45 -8.94 -9.55 -5.69
N ARG A 46 -9.87 -8.90 -5.01
CA ARG A 46 -10.02 -9.06 -3.55
C ARG A 46 -10.87 -10.30 -3.25
N PRO A 47 -10.62 -10.98 -2.12
CA PRO A 47 -11.56 -11.98 -1.62
C PRO A 47 -12.90 -11.32 -1.24
N GLY A 48 -13.99 -11.90 -1.73
CA GLY A 48 -15.33 -11.63 -1.21
C GLY A 48 -15.82 -10.16 -1.24
N PRO A 49 -16.97 -9.89 -0.62
CA PRO A 49 -17.41 -8.53 -0.32
C PRO A 49 -16.57 -7.92 0.82
N PRO A 50 -16.46 -6.58 0.92
CA PRO A 50 -15.79 -5.92 2.05
C PRO A 50 -16.39 -6.35 3.40
N VAL A 51 -15.54 -6.40 4.44
CA VAL A 51 -15.98 -6.71 5.81
C VAL A 51 -16.97 -5.65 6.27
N ALA A 52 -18.04 -6.06 6.95
CA ALA A 52 -19.08 -5.15 7.42
C ALA A 52 -18.49 -4.06 8.33
N GLY A 53 -18.71 -2.79 7.96
CA GLY A 53 -18.20 -1.64 8.71
C GLY A 53 -16.78 -1.18 8.32
N SER A 54 -16.06 -1.96 7.52
CA SER A 54 -14.77 -1.57 6.96
C SER A 54 -14.90 -0.39 5.99
N LYS A 55 -13.91 0.49 6.07
CA LYS A 55 -13.61 1.62 5.18
C LYS A 55 -12.23 1.46 4.52
N LEU A 56 -11.61 0.28 4.63
CA LEU A 56 -10.35 -0.01 3.97
C LEU A 56 -10.49 0.13 2.45
N GLU A 57 -9.64 0.96 1.88
CA GLU A 57 -9.48 1.10 0.45
C GLU A 57 -8.15 0.46 0.06
N SER A 58 -8.19 -0.64 -0.68
CA SER A 58 -6.98 -1.33 -1.11
C SER A 58 -6.97 -1.58 -2.61
N LEU A 59 -5.79 -1.76 -3.19
CA LEU A 59 -5.57 -2.17 -4.57
C LEU A 59 -4.37 -3.10 -4.59
N TRP A 60 -4.64 -4.36 -4.89
CA TRP A 60 -3.61 -5.36 -5.09
C TRP A 60 -3.22 -5.47 -6.55
N VAL A 61 -1.92 -5.54 -6.78
CA VAL A 61 -1.33 -5.80 -8.08
C VAL A 61 -0.18 -6.78 -7.96
N GLN A 62 0.05 -7.56 -9.00
CA GLN A 62 1.28 -8.31 -9.19
C GLN A 62 2.17 -7.50 -10.14
N LEU A 63 3.38 -7.18 -9.69
CA LEU A 63 4.45 -6.64 -10.51
C LEU A 63 5.35 -7.79 -10.95
N ARG A 64 5.69 -7.83 -12.24
CA ARG A 64 6.66 -8.80 -12.77
C ARG A 64 7.79 -8.11 -13.54
N ALA A 65 9.01 -8.51 -13.22
CA ALA A 65 10.27 -8.04 -13.77
C ALA A 65 11.07 -9.25 -14.27
N GLY A 66 10.82 -9.69 -15.50
CA GLY A 66 11.32 -10.98 -15.99
C GLY A 66 10.68 -12.15 -15.23
N SER A 67 11.49 -13.02 -14.63
CA SER A 67 11.02 -14.13 -13.79
C SER A 67 10.62 -13.71 -12.36
N TYR A 68 11.00 -12.51 -11.95
CA TYR A 68 10.74 -11.99 -10.61
C TYR A 68 9.33 -11.44 -10.49
N ARG A 69 8.61 -11.85 -9.45
CA ARG A 69 7.25 -11.37 -9.14
C ARG A 69 7.20 -10.84 -7.71
N VAL A 70 6.48 -9.74 -7.53
CA VAL A 70 6.21 -9.11 -6.24
C VAL A 70 4.75 -8.72 -6.19
N MET A 71 4.08 -9.06 -5.09
CA MET A 71 2.71 -8.64 -4.81
C MET A 71 2.75 -7.30 -4.10
N VAL A 72 2.05 -6.29 -4.64
CA VAL A 72 2.00 -4.95 -4.07
C VAL A 72 0.56 -4.60 -3.74
N CYS A 73 0.33 -4.12 -2.51
CA CYS A 73 -0.92 -3.55 -2.07
C CYS A 73 -0.73 -2.05 -1.82
N ALA A 74 -1.46 -1.21 -2.56
CA ALA A 74 -1.69 0.16 -2.15
C ALA A 74 -2.88 0.17 -1.18
N ALA A 75 -2.69 0.64 0.05
CA ALA A 75 -3.70 0.64 1.09
C ALA A 75 -3.92 2.05 1.64
N TYR A 76 -5.19 2.42 1.81
CA TYR A 76 -5.60 3.63 2.49
C TYR A 76 -6.70 3.29 3.48
N ARG A 77 -6.54 3.70 4.73
CA ARG A 77 -7.63 3.69 5.71
C ARG A 77 -7.94 5.12 6.10
N PRO A 78 -9.17 5.62 5.93
CA PRO A 78 -9.56 6.92 6.46
C PRO A 78 -9.31 7.01 7.98
N PRO A 79 -9.08 8.20 8.54
CA PRO A 79 -9.08 8.38 9.99
C PRO A 79 -10.49 8.04 10.51
N VAL A 80 -10.59 6.98 11.31
CA VAL A 80 -11.86 6.50 11.89
C VAL A 80 -11.92 6.81 13.37
N GLN A 81 -13.14 6.96 13.89
CA GLN A 81 -13.39 7.42 15.27
C GLN A 81 -13.62 6.28 16.27
N THR A 82 -13.84 5.04 15.80
CA THR A 82 -14.22 3.92 16.70
C THR A 82 -13.28 2.72 16.58
N GLN A 83 -13.08 2.00 17.70
CA GLN A 83 -12.28 0.78 17.74
C GLN A 83 -12.86 -0.35 16.89
N ALA A 84 -14.20 -0.43 16.79
CA ALA A 84 -14.88 -1.44 15.98
C ALA A 84 -14.57 -1.27 14.48
N GLN A 85 -14.53 -0.03 13.98
CA GLN A 85 -14.17 0.24 12.58
C GLN A 85 -12.70 -0.09 12.31
N VAL A 86 -11.78 0.33 13.19
CA VAL A 86 -10.36 -0.04 13.08
C VAL A 86 -10.19 -1.56 13.02
N SER A 87 -10.98 -2.28 13.83
CA SER A 87 -10.97 -3.74 13.86
C SER A 87 -11.41 -4.33 12.53
N ALA A 88 -12.56 -3.89 12.00
CA ALA A 88 -13.08 -4.34 10.71
C ALA A 88 -12.11 -4.03 9.55
N ASP A 89 -11.45 -2.87 9.59
CA ASP A 89 -10.46 -2.48 8.59
C ASP A 89 -9.22 -3.39 8.60
N LEU A 90 -8.73 -3.77 9.79
CA LEU A 90 -7.58 -4.66 9.94
C LEU A 90 -7.96 -6.12 9.66
N ASP A 91 -9.18 -6.54 9.98
CA ASP A 91 -9.72 -7.86 9.62
C ASP A 91 -9.85 -8.00 8.10
N GLU A 92 -10.35 -6.98 7.40
CA GLU A 92 -10.40 -7.00 5.93
C GLU A 92 -8.98 -7.05 5.34
N LEU A 93 -8.03 -6.31 5.90
CA LEU A 93 -6.64 -6.37 5.45
C LEU A 93 -6.04 -7.78 5.65
N GLU A 94 -6.34 -8.42 6.77
CA GLU A 94 -5.92 -9.79 7.07
C GLU A 94 -6.48 -10.80 6.06
N GLU A 95 -7.78 -10.77 5.79
CA GLU A 95 -8.42 -11.65 4.79
C GLU A 95 -7.77 -11.48 3.41
N GLN A 96 -7.45 -10.24 3.03
CA GLN A 96 -6.76 -9.95 1.77
C GLN A 96 -5.33 -10.52 1.74
N ILE A 97 -4.58 -10.39 2.83
CA ILE A 97 -3.22 -10.96 2.95
C ILE A 97 -3.27 -12.49 2.83
N GLN A 98 -4.19 -13.15 3.55
CA GLN A 98 -4.38 -14.60 3.47
C GLN A 98 -4.75 -15.05 2.05
N HIS A 99 -5.66 -14.32 1.38
CA HIS A 99 -6.03 -14.62 0.00
C HIS A 99 -4.84 -14.54 -0.95
N VAL A 100 -4.00 -13.51 -0.82
CA VAL A 100 -2.82 -13.33 -1.66
C VAL A 100 -1.79 -14.42 -1.39
N LEU A 101 -1.49 -14.72 -0.11
CA LEU A 101 -0.53 -15.75 0.27
C LEU A 101 -0.91 -17.15 -0.21
N THR A 102 -2.21 -17.46 -0.26
CA THR A 102 -2.71 -18.79 -0.69
C THR A 102 -2.71 -18.99 -2.21
N ARG A 103 -2.70 -17.91 -3.00
CA ARG A 103 -2.87 -17.96 -4.46
C ARG A 103 -1.67 -17.46 -5.24
N HIS A 104 -0.80 -16.68 -4.61
CA HIS A 104 0.25 -15.96 -5.30
C HIS A 104 1.67 -16.26 -4.82
N SER A 105 2.55 -16.01 -5.78
CA SER A 105 3.99 -16.05 -5.76
C SER A 105 4.73 -14.90 -5.10
N GLY A 106 5.70 -15.16 -4.23
CA GLY A 106 6.79 -14.21 -3.96
C GLY A 106 6.53 -13.18 -2.87
N PRO A 107 7.39 -12.15 -2.78
CA PRO A 107 7.33 -11.15 -1.71
C PRO A 107 6.03 -10.35 -1.76
N ILE A 108 5.52 -9.99 -0.58
CA ILE A 108 4.42 -9.04 -0.42
C ILE A 108 5.01 -7.70 0.02
N VAL A 109 4.49 -6.61 -0.56
CA VAL A 109 4.70 -5.23 -0.13
C VAL A 109 3.34 -4.59 0.07
N ILE A 110 3.10 -3.98 1.22
CA ILE A 110 1.91 -3.19 1.52
C ILE A 110 2.36 -1.77 1.82
N ALA A 111 1.81 -0.78 1.12
CA ALA A 111 2.20 0.60 1.31
C ALA A 111 0.99 1.55 1.25
N GLY A 112 1.05 2.59 2.08
CA GLY A 112 0.14 3.73 2.02
C GLY A 112 -0.26 4.26 3.39
N ASP A 113 -1.21 5.19 3.39
CA ASP A 113 -1.66 5.90 4.58
C ASP A 113 -2.70 5.08 5.34
N LEU A 114 -2.25 4.49 6.44
CA LEU A 114 -3.13 3.76 7.31
C LEU A 114 -3.72 4.65 8.38
N ASN A 115 -3.41 5.93 8.57
CA ASN A 115 -3.97 6.71 9.70
C ASN A 115 -3.85 6.03 11.10
N ILE A 116 -2.91 5.09 11.30
CA ILE A 116 -2.53 4.52 12.61
C ILE A 116 -1.17 5.09 12.93
N ASN A 117 -1.06 5.83 14.03
CA ASN A 117 0.24 6.33 14.44
C ASN A 117 1.09 5.17 15.00
N ILE A 118 2.03 4.67 14.20
CA ILE A 118 2.87 3.53 14.57
C ILE A 118 3.96 3.89 15.61
N ALA A 119 4.19 5.19 15.82
CA ALA A 119 5.11 5.69 16.83
C ALA A 119 4.49 5.73 18.25
N CYS A 120 3.19 5.43 18.40
CA CYS A 120 2.48 5.43 19.68
C CYS A 120 1.90 4.05 20.02
N ASP A 121 1.94 3.67 21.30
CA ASP A 121 1.30 2.45 21.80
C ASP A 121 -0.21 2.65 21.98
N THR A 122 -0.94 2.56 20.87
CA THR A 122 -2.41 2.55 20.86
C THR A 122 -2.93 1.15 20.60
N THR A 123 -4.17 0.84 20.98
CA THR A 123 -4.83 -0.43 20.66
C THR A 123 -4.78 -0.74 19.16
N ALA A 124 -4.98 0.28 18.32
CA ALA A 124 -4.92 0.17 16.87
C ALA A 124 -3.51 -0.20 16.38
N ASN A 125 -2.46 0.44 16.89
CA ASN A 125 -1.07 0.10 16.55
C ASN A 125 -0.68 -1.29 17.07
N THR A 126 -1.12 -1.66 18.27
CA THR A 126 -0.88 -3.01 18.79
C THR A 126 -1.51 -4.08 17.91
N ARG A 127 -2.75 -3.90 17.46
CA ARG A 127 -3.40 -4.82 16.53
C ARG A 127 -2.71 -4.87 15.17
N LEU A 128 -2.31 -3.71 14.63
CA LEU A 128 -1.53 -3.66 13.39
C LEU A 128 -0.20 -4.42 13.54
N ARG A 129 0.55 -4.21 14.64
CA ARG A 129 1.81 -4.94 14.89
C ARG A 129 1.60 -6.45 15.01
N GLN A 130 0.52 -6.88 15.66
CA GLN A 130 0.16 -8.30 15.73
C GLN A 130 -0.09 -8.86 14.32
N LEU A 131 -0.92 -8.19 13.52
CA LEU A 131 -1.19 -8.56 12.14
C LEU A 131 0.11 -8.67 11.32
N LEU A 132 0.96 -7.64 11.36
CA LEU A 132 2.23 -7.64 10.65
C LEU A 132 3.15 -8.78 11.11
N THR A 133 3.20 -9.06 12.40
CA THR A 133 4.00 -10.16 12.97
C THR A 133 3.48 -11.52 12.50
N THR A 134 2.17 -11.75 12.53
CA THR A 134 1.53 -13.00 12.08
C THR A 134 1.92 -13.37 10.65
N TYR A 135 2.03 -12.38 9.76
CA TYR A 135 2.37 -12.60 8.35
C TYR A 135 3.82 -12.25 8.00
N THR A 136 4.70 -12.13 8.99
CA THR A 136 6.13 -11.83 8.80
C THR A 136 6.38 -10.56 7.98
N LEU A 137 5.47 -9.59 8.05
CA LEU A 137 5.59 -8.29 7.39
C LEU A 137 6.40 -7.35 8.28
N GLN A 138 7.56 -6.93 7.79
CA GLN A 138 8.40 -5.94 8.47
C GLN A 138 8.00 -4.54 8.02
N GLN A 139 7.70 -3.65 8.97
CA GLN A 139 7.46 -2.24 8.69
C GLN A 139 8.79 -1.47 8.66
N HIS A 140 9.02 -0.73 7.57
CA HIS A 140 10.31 -0.10 7.26
C HIS A 140 10.36 1.41 7.50
N VAL A 141 9.20 2.05 7.72
CA VAL A 141 9.12 3.51 7.98
C VAL A 141 9.24 3.76 9.48
N ASN A 142 10.21 4.60 9.89
CA ASN A 142 10.58 4.80 11.30
C ASN A 142 10.66 6.28 11.74
N GLY A 143 10.04 7.20 10.99
CA GLY A 143 10.01 8.63 11.31
C GLY A 143 8.69 9.30 10.94
N PRO A 144 8.52 10.60 11.22
CA PRO A 144 7.25 11.29 11.01
C PRO A 144 6.90 11.40 9.52
N THR A 145 5.69 10.96 9.16
CA THR A 145 5.20 11.01 7.78
C THR A 145 4.16 12.11 7.60
N TYR A 146 3.41 12.49 8.63
CA TYR A 146 2.48 13.62 8.58
C TYR A 146 3.06 14.83 9.29
N ARG A 147 3.36 15.90 8.55
CA ARG A 147 4.14 17.03 9.08
C ARG A 147 3.43 17.82 10.18
N SER A 148 2.12 18.00 10.09
CA SER A 148 1.39 18.88 11.00
C SER A 148 1.33 18.36 12.43
N SER A 149 1.29 17.04 12.64
CA SER A 149 1.26 16.41 13.97
C SER A 149 2.57 15.71 14.35
N GLY A 150 3.47 15.48 13.39
CA GLY A 150 4.64 14.62 13.59
C GLY A 150 4.30 13.13 13.69
N SER A 151 3.08 12.71 13.36
CA SER A 151 2.70 11.29 13.43
C SER A 151 3.32 10.47 12.28
N THR A 152 3.54 9.18 12.54
CA THR A 152 3.94 8.21 11.52
C THR A 152 2.73 7.36 11.16
N ILE A 153 2.04 7.71 10.07
CA ILE A 153 0.78 7.08 9.65
C ILE A 153 0.87 6.40 8.28
N ASP A 154 1.90 6.71 7.50
CA ASP A 154 2.19 6.10 6.21
C ASP A 154 3.15 4.92 6.41
N VAL A 155 2.81 3.76 5.86
CA VAL A 155 3.57 2.52 6.06
C VAL A 155 4.17 1.99 4.76
N ILE A 156 5.26 1.23 4.90
CA ILE A 156 5.78 0.32 3.87
C ILE A 156 6.17 -0.96 4.59
N CYS A 157 5.29 -1.96 4.51
CA CYS A 157 5.48 -3.26 5.12
C CYS A 157 5.85 -4.29 4.06
N SER A 158 6.83 -5.16 4.31
CA SER A 158 7.13 -6.26 3.37
C SER A 158 7.60 -7.54 4.04
N THR A 159 7.35 -8.68 3.39
CA THR A 159 7.81 -10.00 3.89
C THR A 159 9.32 -10.20 3.72
N HIS A 160 9.93 -9.43 2.82
CA HIS A 160 11.37 -9.44 2.59
C HIS A 160 12.02 -8.21 3.21
N ARG A 161 13.29 -8.35 3.58
CA ARG A 161 14.12 -7.22 4.02
C ARG A 161 14.34 -6.25 2.86
N VAL A 162 14.33 -4.96 3.20
CA VAL A 162 14.71 -3.88 2.29
C VAL A 162 16.17 -3.53 2.53
N THR A 163 16.90 -3.13 1.49
CA THR A 163 18.29 -2.66 1.62
C THR A 163 18.34 -1.23 2.15
N ARG A 164 17.28 -0.46 1.90
CA ARG A 164 17.15 0.91 2.36
C ARG A 164 15.68 1.29 2.45
N ALA A 165 15.32 2.03 3.49
CA ALA A 165 14.05 2.72 3.58
C ALA A 165 14.26 4.14 4.09
N GLY A 166 13.26 4.99 3.92
CA GLY A 166 13.30 6.32 4.50
C GLY A 166 12.14 7.20 4.09
N ILE A 167 12.22 8.44 4.55
CA ILE A 167 11.20 9.47 4.36
C ILE A 167 11.83 10.63 3.58
N LEU A 168 11.07 11.19 2.65
CA LEU A 168 11.46 12.35 1.86
C LEU A 168 10.41 13.44 1.99
N HIS A 169 10.85 14.70 2.03
CA HIS A 169 9.93 15.82 2.03
C HIS A 169 9.04 15.80 0.77
N CYS A 170 7.75 16.10 0.94
CA CYS A 170 6.81 16.28 -0.15
C CYS A 170 6.25 17.69 -0.14
N THR A 171 6.47 18.41 -1.24
CA THR A 171 6.00 19.79 -1.40
C THR A 171 4.50 19.88 -1.66
N TYR A 172 3.87 18.81 -2.16
CA TYR A 172 2.48 18.84 -2.66
C TYR A 172 1.42 18.42 -1.64
N SER A 173 1.85 17.84 -0.51
CA SER A 173 0.97 17.26 0.51
C SER A 173 1.57 17.46 1.89
N PRO A 174 0.78 17.61 2.97
CA PRO A 174 1.28 17.58 4.35
C PRO A 174 1.91 16.22 4.73
N HIS A 175 1.63 15.16 3.97
CA HIS A 175 2.34 13.89 4.09
C HIS A 175 3.69 13.97 3.36
N ASN A 176 4.74 13.46 3.99
CA ASN A 176 6.04 13.19 3.37
C ASN A 176 5.98 11.89 2.55
N TRP A 177 6.82 11.77 1.53
CA TRP A 177 6.96 10.52 0.79
C TRP A 177 7.66 9.47 1.64
N THR A 178 7.19 8.24 1.56
CA THR A 178 7.91 7.07 2.06
C THR A 178 8.54 6.32 0.88
N ARG A 179 9.73 5.73 1.10
CA ARG A 179 10.40 4.91 0.09
C ARG A 179 11.05 3.68 0.71
N ALA A 180 11.12 2.61 -0.06
CA ALA A 180 11.91 1.42 0.24
C ALA A 180 12.56 0.86 -1.02
N LEU A 181 13.74 0.27 -0.87
CA LEU A 181 14.48 -0.41 -1.92
C LEU A 181 14.49 -1.91 -1.60
N LEU A 182 13.77 -2.68 -2.42
CA LEU A 182 13.75 -4.14 -2.33
C LEU A 182 14.79 -4.70 -3.30
N PRO A 183 15.76 -5.51 -2.81
CA PRO A 183 16.73 -6.14 -3.68
C PRO A 183 16.05 -7.21 -4.54
N LEU A 184 16.40 -7.27 -5.83
CA LEU A 184 16.00 -8.31 -6.77
C LEU A 184 17.29 -9.02 -7.23
N PRO A 185 17.70 -10.12 -6.56
CA PRO A 185 19.07 -10.67 -6.65
C PRO A 185 19.57 -10.93 -8.08
N ASP A 186 18.70 -11.28 -9.02
CA ASP A 186 19.10 -11.56 -10.41
C ASP A 186 18.34 -10.73 -11.47
N TYR A 187 17.68 -9.64 -11.09
CA TYR A 187 17.05 -8.75 -12.07
C TYR A 187 18.08 -7.74 -12.62
N ARG A 188 18.40 -7.85 -13.90
CA ARG A 188 19.14 -6.82 -14.65
C ARG A 188 18.14 -6.04 -15.48
N ALA A 189 17.99 -4.74 -15.18
CA ALA A 189 17.19 -3.86 -16.02
C ALA A 189 17.77 -3.88 -17.45
N PRO A 190 16.93 -3.98 -18.49
CA PRO A 190 17.41 -3.82 -19.85
C PRO A 190 18.06 -2.44 -19.98
N PHE A 191 19.28 -2.39 -20.53
CA PHE A 191 19.95 -1.12 -20.83
C PHE A 191 19.05 -0.31 -21.77
N HIS A 192 18.56 0.84 -21.30
CA HIS A 192 17.99 1.83 -22.20
C HIS A 192 19.15 2.45 -22.98
N ARG A 193 19.19 2.21 -24.30
CA ARG A 193 19.99 3.00 -25.24
C ARG A 193 19.32 4.35 -25.47
#